data_AF-A0A381SXD4-F1
#
_entry.id   AF-A0A381SXD4-F1
#
_cell.length_a   1.000
_cell.length_b   1.000
_cell.length_c   1.000
_cell.angle_alpha   90.00
_cell.angle_beta   90.00
_cell.angle_gamma   90.00
#
_symmetry.space_group_name_H-M   'P 1'
#
loop_
_entity.id
_entity.type
_entity.pdbx_description
1 polymer ?
#
loop_
_entity_poly.entity_id
_entity_poly.type
_entity_poly.pdbx_seq_one_letter_code
_entity_poly.pdbx_strand_id
1 'polypeptide(L)'
;MSLGSLEMISFRNHAHTILEFDKGITVIWGENGSGKTTVLEAIHSLSFGKSFRTSKRRELIKDGSTRLIVSGLFKSNGNDEKVSLLQSQKGERKIKINKNPVYNRKDLIGRNNIVVLSPEEEVVTSGPPSARRKFFDKMFSVISRDYVDTLIMYNRLLKQRNKALRKNTNKQKALNEITVWDEPLSDTGHRLWKLRKEMLYEYCERLELISRQYDKEITLSLLFEKKVPTPPIYRKMLNKSLQKDRIIKHT
;
A
#
# COMPACT_ATOMS: atom_id res chain seq x y z
N MET A 1 -3.08 0.31 20.30
CA MET A 1 -1.66 -0.09 20.22
C MET A 1 -0.82 1.19 20.14
N SER A 2 0.24 1.30 20.92
CA SER A 2 1.15 2.46 20.95
C SER A 2 2.58 2.00 20.65
N LEU A 3 3.41 2.87 20.07
CA LEU A 3 4.84 2.60 19.98
C LEU A 3 5.46 2.89 21.34
N GLY A 4 6.27 1.97 21.88
CA GLY A 4 7.00 2.14 23.13
C GLY A 4 8.46 2.50 22.94
N SER A 5 9.10 1.94 21.90
CA SER A 5 10.46 2.30 21.52
C SER A 5 10.71 2.08 20.04
N LEU A 6 11.69 2.81 19.50
CA LEU A 6 12.20 2.69 18.14
C LEU A 6 13.72 2.70 18.17
N GLU A 7 14.34 1.72 17.53
CA GLU A 7 15.77 1.67 17.29
C GLU A 7 16.04 1.67 15.79
N MET A 8 16.97 2.52 15.36
CA MET A 8 17.42 2.66 13.98
C MET A 8 18.94 2.52 13.93
N ILE A 9 19.44 1.64 13.07
CA ILE A 9 20.86 1.42 12.81
C ILE A 9 21.09 1.56 11.30
N SER A 10 21.99 2.45 10.91
CA SER A 10 22.34 2.74 9.51
C SER A 10 21.11 3.04 8.63
N PHE A 11 20.15 3.81 9.14
CA PHE A 11 18.90 4.14 8.47
C PHE A 11 18.86 5.62 8.06
N ARG A 12 18.87 5.90 6.75
CA ARG A 12 19.02 7.25 6.18
C ARG A 12 20.19 8.00 6.82
N ASN A 13 19.95 9.14 7.45
CA ASN A 13 20.96 9.95 8.11
C ASN A 13 21.35 9.42 9.52
N HIS A 14 20.60 8.49 10.11
CA HIS A 14 20.87 7.96 11.46
C HIS A 14 21.90 6.83 11.42
N ALA A 15 23.02 7.01 12.13
CA ALA A 15 24.04 5.96 12.32
C ALA A 15 23.57 4.92 13.34
N HIS A 16 23.21 5.39 14.54
CA HIS A 16 22.51 4.62 15.57
C HIS A 16 21.65 5.60 16.37
N THR A 17 20.38 5.28 16.55
CA THR A 17 19.44 6.13 17.29
C THR A 17 18.43 5.25 17.98
N ILE A 18 18.22 5.48 19.27
CA ILE A 18 17.21 4.84 20.10
C ILE A 18 16.28 5.93 20.61
N LEU A 19 14.97 5.74 20.46
CA LEU A 19 13.93 6.62 20.93
C LEU A 19 12.96 5.82 21.79
N GLU A 20 12.58 6.38 22.93
CA GLU A 20 11.52 5.87 23.79
C GLU A 20 10.30 6.78 23.69
N PHE A 21 9.12 6.19 23.73
CA PHE A 21 7.86 6.89 23.53
C PHE A 21 6.91 6.59 24.69
N ASP A 22 6.37 7.68 25.25
CA ASP A 22 5.29 7.63 26.21
C ASP A 22 3.92 7.69 25.54
N LYS A 23 2.88 7.49 26.34
CA LYS A 23 1.49 7.65 25.87
C LYS A 23 1.24 9.13 25.58
N GLY A 24 0.49 9.40 24.50
CA GLY A 24 0.06 10.74 24.14
C GLY A 24 0.86 11.31 22.98
N ILE A 25 1.17 12.60 23.05
CA ILE A 25 1.77 13.35 21.95
C ILE A 25 3.28 13.39 22.14
N THR A 26 4.02 12.94 21.13
CA THR A 26 5.48 13.12 21.05
C THR A 26 5.79 14.17 20.00
N VAL A 27 6.52 15.21 20.40
CA VAL A 27 6.96 16.29 19.50
C VAL A 27 8.43 16.05 19.13
N ILE A 28 8.70 15.88 17.83
CA ILE A 28 10.06 15.75 17.30
C ILE A 28 10.38 17.04 16.54
N TRP A 29 11.38 17.79 16.99
CA TRP A 29 11.74 19.10 16.47
C TRP A 29 13.24 19.21 16.14
N GLY A 30 13.63 20.31 15.49
CA GLY A 30 14.99 20.56 15.03
C GLY A 30 15.04 21.06 13.58
N GLU A 31 16.23 21.32 13.06
CA GLU A 31 16.43 21.90 11.73
C GLU A 31 15.96 20.99 10.58
N ASN A 32 15.73 21.60 9.41
CA ASN A 32 15.44 20.84 8.20
C ASN A 32 16.61 19.92 7.85
N GLY A 33 16.31 18.67 7.47
CA GLY A 33 17.33 17.65 7.22
C GLY A 33 17.85 16.92 8.47
N SER A 34 17.43 17.29 9.68
CA SER A 34 17.90 16.63 10.93
C SER A 34 17.44 15.17 11.09
N GLY A 35 16.51 14.68 10.26
CA GLY A 35 16.01 13.30 10.32
C GLY A 35 14.63 13.12 10.95
N LYS A 36 13.89 14.21 11.24
CA LYS A 36 12.52 14.13 11.78
C LYS A 36 11.61 13.21 10.96
N THR A 37 11.56 13.43 9.64
CA THR A 37 10.77 12.59 8.72
C THR A 37 11.32 11.15 8.62
N THR A 38 12.62 10.95 8.87
CA THR A 38 13.23 9.62 8.90
C THR A 38 12.64 8.78 10.04
N VAL A 39 12.40 9.36 11.21
CA VAL A 39 11.75 8.66 12.34
C VAL A 39 10.37 8.16 11.92
N LEU A 40 9.55 9.02 11.29
CA LEU A 40 8.24 8.63 10.78
C LEU A 40 8.35 7.54 9.69
N GLU A 41 9.36 7.63 8.82
CA GLU A 41 9.63 6.64 7.77
C GLU A 41 10.01 5.27 8.33
N ALA A 42 10.74 5.23 9.45
CA ALA A 42 11.08 4.02 10.17
C ALA A 42 9.84 3.36 10.80
N ILE A 43 8.99 4.13 11.50
CA ILE A 43 7.72 3.64 12.08
C ILE A 43 6.80 3.08 10.99
N HIS A 44 6.68 3.79 9.87
CA HIS A 44 5.92 3.30 8.72
C HIS A 44 6.52 2.05 8.08
N SER A 45 7.84 1.97 8.02
CA SER A 45 8.53 0.79 7.49
C SER A 45 8.30 -0.46 8.32
N LEU A 46 8.16 -0.32 9.64
CA LEU A 46 7.79 -1.44 10.53
C LEU A 46 6.33 -1.88 10.33
N SER A 47 5.42 -0.93 10.14
CA SER A 47 3.98 -1.21 10.05
C SER A 47 3.56 -1.74 8.68
N PHE A 48 4.16 -1.21 7.60
CA PHE A 48 3.82 -1.59 6.24
C PHE A 48 4.91 -2.42 5.55
N GLY A 49 6.06 -2.63 6.16
CA GLY A 49 7.18 -3.33 5.51
C GLY A 49 7.76 -2.58 4.30
N LYS A 50 7.52 -1.27 4.15
CA LYS A 50 8.10 -0.39 3.10
C LYS A 50 8.10 1.08 3.53
N SER A 51 8.94 1.89 2.89
CA SER A 51 8.90 3.35 3.04
C SER A 51 7.66 3.95 2.38
N PHE A 52 7.16 5.05 2.94
CA PHE A 52 6.14 5.89 2.29
C PHE A 52 6.74 6.88 1.28
N ARG A 53 8.03 7.20 1.39
CA ARG A 53 8.73 8.21 0.56
C ARG A 53 9.36 7.62 -0.71
N THR A 54 9.95 6.42 -0.63
CA THR A 54 10.68 5.82 -1.76
C THR A 54 10.40 4.33 -1.92
N SER A 55 10.34 3.87 -3.17
CA SER A 55 10.35 2.44 -3.49
C SER A 55 11.76 1.85 -3.57
N LYS A 56 12.79 2.70 -3.68
CA LYS A 56 14.18 2.28 -3.84
C LYS A 56 14.77 1.97 -2.48
N ARG A 57 14.68 0.69 -2.12
CA ARG A 57 15.16 0.11 -0.87
C ARG A 57 16.57 0.57 -0.46
N ARG A 58 17.52 0.63 -1.40
CA ARG A 58 18.91 1.03 -1.11
C ARG A 58 19.02 2.44 -0.54
N GLU A 59 18.14 3.36 -0.94
CA GLU A 59 18.13 4.76 -0.44
C GLU A 59 17.75 4.87 1.04
N LEU A 60 17.28 3.79 1.66
CA LEU A 60 17.02 3.74 3.11
C LEU A 60 18.28 3.41 3.92
N ILE A 61 19.32 2.84 3.29
CA ILE A 61 20.57 2.49 3.95
C ILE A 61 21.42 3.75 4.02
N LYS A 62 21.99 4.05 5.20
CA LYS A 62 22.94 5.15 5.37
C LYS A 62 24.14 4.97 4.44
N ASP A 63 24.60 6.06 3.83
CA ASP A 63 25.77 6.04 2.96
C ASP A 63 27.00 5.45 3.69
N GLY A 64 27.75 4.63 2.97
CA GLY A 64 28.88 3.86 3.51
C GLY A 64 28.48 2.61 4.32
N SER A 65 27.20 2.37 4.60
CA SER A 65 26.76 1.16 5.31
C SER A 65 26.34 0.03 4.36
N THR A 66 26.55 -1.22 4.77
CA THR A 66 26.19 -2.41 3.98
C THR A 66 24.78 -2.94 4.27
N ARG A 67 24.21 -2.53 5.40
CA ARG A 67 22.86 -2.94 5.87
C ARG A 67 22.25 -1.87 6.77
N LEU A 68 20.93 -1.91 6.90
CA LEU A 68 20.15 -1.18 7.90
C LEU A 68 19.39 -2.16 8.80
N ILE A 69 19.10 -1.72 10.02
CA ILE A 69 18.19 -2.39 10.95
C ILE A 69 17.26 -1.33 11.54
N VAL A 70 15.96 -1.60 11.51
CA VAL A 70 14.96 -0.83 12.25
C VAL A 70 14.20 -1.80 13.14
N SER A 71 14.04 -1.49 14.42
CA SER A 71 13.24 -2.28 15.36
C SER A 71 12.30 -1.37 16.13
N GLY A 72 11.09 -1.84 16.44
CA GLY A 72 10.16 -1.11 17.30
C GLY A 72 9.39 -2.05 18.19
N LEU A 73 9.14 -1.60 19.42
CA LEU A 73 8.29 -2.28 20.39
C LEU A 73 6.89 -1.67 20.35
N PHE A 74 5.90 -2.41 19.86
CA PHE A 74 4.51 -2.00 19.81
C PHE A 74 3.77 -2.57 21.01
N LYS A 75 3.25 -1.69 21.87
CA LYS A 75 2.52 -2.03 23.08
C LYS A 75 1.02 -2.14 22.77
N SER A 76 0.41 -3.27 23.13
CA SER A 76 -1.03 -3.50 23.06
C SER A 76 -1.51 -4.10 24.38
N ASN A 77 -2.79 -3.89 24.74
CA ASN A 77 -3.34 -4.36 26.01
C ASN A 77 -3.11 -5.88 26.20
N GLY A 78 -2.07 -6.25 26.94
CA GLY A 78 -1.68 -7.63 27.25
C GLY A 78 -0.71 -8.31 26.29
N ASN A 79 -0.35 -7.72 25.14
CA ASN A 79 0.56 -8.33 24.16
C ASN A 79 1.46 -7.29 23.48
N ASP A 80 2.71 -7.23 23.93
CA ASP A 80 3.74 -6.43 23.28
C ASP A 80 4.35 -7.19 22.09
N GLU A 81 4.45 -6.52 20.95
CA GLU A 81 5.05 -7.07 19.73
C GLU A 81 6.33 -6.30 19.36
N LYS A 82 7.46 -7.00 19.32
CA LYS A 82 8.70 -6.46 18.74
C LYS A 82 8.72 -6.76 17.24
N VAL A 83 8.61 -5.71 16.43
CA VAL A 83 8.76 -5.81 14.97
C VAL A 83 10.15 -5.32 14.58
N SER A 84 10.87 -6.09 13.77
CA SER A 84 12.17 -5.67 13.24
C SER A 84 12.28 -5.89 11.74
N LEU A 85 13.03 -5.00 11.10
CA LEU A 85 13.26 -4.94 9.68
C LEU A 85 14.76 -4.82 9.42
N LEU A 86 15.32 -5.84 8.78
CA LEU A 86 16.69 -5.86 8.30
C LEU A 86 16.67 -5.75 6.78
N GLN A 87 17.57 -4.95 6.24
CA GLN A 87 17.81 -4.91 4.81
C GLN A 87 19.29 -4.73 4.48
N SER A 88 19.80 -5.54 3.54
CA SER A 88 21.17 -5.40 3.02
C SER A 88 21.20 -4.68 1.67
N GLN A 89 22.34 -4.09 1.34
CA GLN A 89 22.60 -3.44 0.05
C GLN A 89 22.53 -4.44 -1.12
N LYS A 90 22.82 -5.72 -0.85
CA LYS A 90 22.68 -6.86 -1.77
C LYS A 90 21.22 -7.23 -2.07
N GLY A 91 20.25 -6.62 -1.37
CA GLY A 91 18.82 -6.76 -1.64
C GLY A 91 18.07 -7.72 -0.72
N GLU A 92 18.78 -8.40 0.19
CA GLU A 92 18.17 -9.22 1.23
C GLU A 92 17.30 -8.33 2.12
N ARG A 93 16.06 -8.76 2.38
CA ARG A 93 15.14 -8.09 3.29
C ARG A 93 14.48 -9.14 4.18
N LYS A 94 14.60 -8.96 5.49
CA LYS A 94 14.02 -9.85 6.50
C LYS A 94 13.17 -9.00 7.44
N ILE A 95 11.95 -9.44 7.68
CA ILE A 95 11.06 -8.84 8.68
C ILE A 95 10.76 -9.91 9.73
N LYS A 96 10.78 -9.54 11.00
CA LYS A 96 10.46 -10.44 12.11
C LYS A 96 9.44 -9.81 13.05
N ILE A 97 8.58 -10.64 13.62
CA ILE A 97 7.67 -10.30 14.73
C ILE A 97 8.02 -11.25 15.87
N ASN A 98 8.39 -10.72 17.04
CA ASN A 98 8.80 -11.53 18.21
C ASN A 98 9.84 -12.61 17.83
N LYS A 99 10.83 -12.22 17.02
CA LYS A 99 11.91 -13.07 16.45
C LYS A 99 11.48 -14.04 15.34
N ASN A 100 10.18 -14.27 15.13
CA ASN A 100 9.67 -15.14 14.08
C ASN A 100 9.68 -14.44 12.71
N PRO A 101 10.19 -15.08 11.64
CA PRO A 101 10.23 -14.48 10.32
C PRO A 101 8.82 -14.28 9.75
N VAL A 102 8.61 -13.12 9.12
CA VAL A 102 7.41 -12.82 8.34
C VAL A 102 7.71 -13.04 6.86
N TYR A 103 7.04 -14.02 6.26
CA TYR A 103 7.25 -14.38 4.85
C TYR A 103 6.40 -13.55 3.90
N ASN A 104 5.16 -13.23 4.28
CA ASN A 104 4.28 -12.41 3.45
C ASN A 104 4.11 -11.03 4.06
N ARG A 105 4.38 -9.99 3.27
CA ARG A 105 4.19 -8.60 3.69
C ARG A 105 2.75 -8.29 4.12
N LYS A 106 1.75 -9.02 3.60
CA LYS A 106 0.35 -8.89 4.03
C LYS A 106 0.13 -9.22 5.50
N ASP A 107 1.00 -10.05 6.10
CA ASP A 107 0.90 -10.45 7.51
C ASP A 107 1.27 -9.30 8.45
N LEU A 108 1.88 -8.20 7.95
CA LEU A 108 2.15 -6.97 8.70
C LEU A 108 0.98 -5.97 8.62
N ILE A 109 0.25 -5.99 7.51
CA ILE A 109 -0.79 -5.00 7.22
C ILE A 109 -1.93 -5.19 8.22
N GLY A 110 -2.34 -4.11 8.88
CA GLY A 110 -3.40 -4.12 9.89
C GLY A 110 -2.97 -4.58 11.29
N ARG A 111 -1.71 -5.00 11.50
CA ARG A 111 -1.18 -5.30 12.84
C ARG A 111 -0.92 -4.02 13.62
N ASN A 112 -0.12 -3.15 13.04
CA ASN A 112 0.22 -1.84 13.59
C ASN A 112 -0.50 -0.77 12.78
N ASN A 113 -1.65 -0.32 13.26
CA ASN A 113 -2.43 0.70 12.58
C ASN A 113 -1.77 2.07 12.74
N ILE A 114 -1.29 2.62 11.63
CA ILE A 114 -0.72 3.97 11.58
C ILE A 114 -1.39 4.76 10.45
N VAL A 115 -1.53 6.06 10.68
CA VAL A 115 -1.92 7.04 9.66
C VAL A 115 -0.78 8.03 9.56
N VAL A 116 -0.31 8.28 8.34
CA VAL A 116 0.76 9.24 8.07
C VAL A 116 0.13 10.41 7.34
N LEU A 117 0.16 11.59 7.96
CA LEU A 117 -0.20 12.84 7.30
C LEU A 117 1.10 13.46 6.78
N SER A 118 1.23 13.55 5.47
CA SER A 118 2.46 14.00 4.82
C SER A 118 2.14 14.86 3.60
N PRO A 119 2.96 15.88 3.28
CA PRO A 119 2.80 16.66 2.06
C PRO A 119 2.77 15.77 0.79
N GLU A 120 3.46 14.63 0.80
CA GLU A 120 3.46 13.66 -0.29
C GLU A 120 2.09 13.02 -0.59
N GLU A 121 1.09 13.16 0.30
CA GLU A 121 -0.28 12.69 0.09
C GLU A 121 -1.19 13.73 -0.60
N GLU A 122 -0.71 14.95 -0.87
CA GLU A 122 -1.48 16.00 -1.59
C GLU A 122 -2.02 15.52 -2.95
N VAL A 123 -1.24 14.69 -3.65
CA VAL A 123 -1.57 14.11 -4.96
C VAL A 123 -2.86 13.27 -4.97
N VAL A 124 -3.42 12.94 -3.81
CA VAL A 124 -4.74 12.28 -3.72
C VAL A 124 -5.84 13.21 -4.26
N THR A 125 -5.75 14.50 -3.99
CA THR A 125 -6.77 15.49 -4.39
C THR A 125 -6.48 16.07 -5.78
N SER A 126 -5.25 16.52 -6.02
CA SER A 126 -4.84 17.20 -7.25
C SER A 126 -4.28 16.28 -8.34
N GLY A 127 -3.96 15.03 -7.99
CA GLY A 127 -3.26 14.12 -8.87
C GLY A 127 -4.15 13.23 -9.77
N PRO A 128 -3.52 12.30 -10.50
CA PRO A 128 -4.22 11.41 -11.43
C PRO A 128 -5.09 10.39 -10.69
N PRO A 129 -6.06 9.75 -11.37
CA PRO A 129 -6.91 8.69 -10.80
C PRO A 129 -6.13 7.52 -10.17
N SER A 130 -4.90 7.25 -10.62
CA SER A 130 -4.02 6.24 -10.03
C SER A 130 -3.59 6.59 -8.61
N ALA A 131 -3.41 7.87 -8.27
CA ALA A 131 -3.07 8.32 -6.92
C ALA A 131 -4.22 8.04 -5.95
N ARG A 132 -5.46 8.40 -6.33
CA ARG A 132 -6.68 8.09 -5.56
C ARG A 132 -6.89 6.59 -5.37
N ARG A 133 -6.74 5.79 -6.43
CA ARG A 133 -6.82 4.32 -6.32
C ARG A 133 -5.78 3.77 -5.35
N LYS A 134 -4.53 4.24 -5.42
CA LYS A 134 -3.46 3.82 -4.51
C LYS A 134 -3.75 4.20 -3.05
N PHE A 135 -4.35 5.36 -2.81
CA PHE A 135 -4.79 5.80 -1.48
C PHE A 135 -5.86 4.86 -0.91
N PHE A 136 -6.95 4.64 -1.64
CA PHE A 136 -8.01 3.74 -1.20
C PHE A 136 -7.53 2.28 -1.09
N ASP A 137 -6.72 1.80 -2.03
CA ASP A 137 -6.12 0.47 -1.94
C ASP A 137 -5.28 0.32 -0.68
N LYS A 138 -4.50 1.34 -0.29
CA LYS A 138 -3.72 1.34 0.97
C LYS A 138 -4.64 1.28 2.19
N MET A 139 -5.67 2.11 2.23
CA MET A 139 -6.62 2.19 3.34
C MET A 139 -7.43 0.89 3.50
N PHE A 140 -8.05 0.42 2.42
CA PHE A 140 -8.87 -0.79 2.41
C PHE A 140 -8.05 -2.05 2.72
N SER A 141 -6.77 -2.06 2.33
CA SER A 141 -5.85 -3.14 2.71
C SER A 141 -5.59 -3.24 4.22
N VAL A 142 -5.62 -2.11 4.95
CA VAL A 142 -5.42 -2.10 6.40
C VAL A 142 -6.60 -2.72 7.14
N ILE A 143 -7.81 -2.50 6.64
CA ILE A 143 -9.05 -2.93 7.29
C ILE A 143 -9.53 -4.33 6.86
N SER A 144 -9.13 -4.83 5.67
CA SER A 144 -9.64 -6.08 5.13
C SER A 144 -8.56 -6.95 4.50
N ARG A 145 -8.35 -8.14 5.08
CA ARG A 145 -7.48 -9.17 4.49
C ARG A 145 -8.05 -9.70 3.17
N ASP A 146 -9.37 -9.83 3.07
CA ASP A 146 -10.02 -10.29 1.84
C ASP A 146 -9.77 -9.32 0.67
N TYR A 147 -9.76 -8.01 0.97
CA TYR A 147 -9.40 -6.98 0.00
C TYR A 147 -7.96 -7.14 -0.47
N VAL A 148 -7.01 -7.34 0.46
CA VAL A 148 -5.59 -7.54 0.12
C VAL A 148 -5.41 -8.75 -0.78
N ASP A 149 -6.01 -9.89 -0.44
CA ASP A 149 -5.88 -11.12 -1.20
C ASP A 149 -6.51 -11.00 -2.59
N THR A 150 -7.70 -10.38 -2.68
CA THR A 150 -8.37 -10.09 -3.95
C THR A 150 -7.55 -9.14 -4.82
N LEU A 151 -7.00 -8.07 -4.24
CA LEU A 151 -6.17 -7.10 -4.97
C LEU A 151 -4.86 -7.71 -5.46
N ILE A 152 -4.20 -8.56 -4.66
CA ILE A 152 -2.99 -9.28 -5.07
C ILE A 152 -3.30 -10.21 -6.24
N MET A 153 -4.39 -10.98 -6.15
CA MET A 153 -4.81 -11.88 -7.23
C MET A 153 -5.12 -11.11 -8.51
N TYR A 154 -5.91 -10.04 -8.41
CA TYR A 154 -6.26 -9.19 -9.56
C TYR A 154 -5.01 -8.65 -10.26
N ASN A 155 -4.06 -8.09 -9.50
CA ASN A 155 -2.82 -7.56 -10.05
C ASN A 155 -1.93 -8.64 -10.68
N ARG A 156 -1.92 -9.86 -10.12
CA ARG A 156 -1.20 -11.00 -10.70
C ARG A 156 -1.79 -11.38 -12.05
N LEU A 157 -3.11 -11.52 -12.15
CA LEU A 157 -3.81 -11.86 -13.39
C LEU A 157 -3.62 -10.79 -14.46
N LEU A 158 -3.80 -9.51 -14.08
CA LEU A 158 -3.57 -8.37 -14.96
C LEU A 158 -2.14 -8.35 -15.50
N LYS A 159 -1.14 -8.66 -14.65
CA LYS A 159 0.27 -8.75 -15.07
C LYS A 159 0.50 -9.88 -16.07
N GLN A 160 -0.14 -11.03 -15.90
CA GLN A 160 -0.02 -12.14 -16.87
C GLN A 160 -0.68 -11.78 -18.20
N ARG A 161 -1.87 -11.17 -18.19
CA ARG A 161 -2.52 -10.65 -19.39
C ARG A 161 -1.64 -9.63 -20.12
N ASN A 162 -1.08 -8.66 -19.39
CA ASN A 162 -0.16 -7.66 -19.95
C ASN A 162 1.13 -8.27 -20.49
N LYS A 163 1.63 -9.37 -19.90
CA LYS A 163 2.77 -10.12 -20.45
C LYS A 163 2.39 -10.79 -21.76
N ALA A 164 1.20 -11.38 -21.87
CA ALA A 164 0.69 -11.98 -23.10
C ALA A 164 0.54 -10.93 -24.21
N LEU A 165 0.00 -9.75 -23.90
CA LEU A 165 -0.14 -8.61 -24.84
C LEU A 165 1.20 -8.12 -25.41
N ARG A 166 2.31 -8.27 -24.68
CA ARG A 166 3.64 -7.83 -25.12
C ARG A 166 4.34 -8.82 -26.05
N LYS A 167 3.91 -10.09 -26.10
CA LYS A 167 4.52 -11.09 -26.97
C LYS A 167 4.12 -10.84 -28.42
N ASN A 168 5.11 -10.73 -29.30
CA ASN A 168 4.90 -10.68 -30.74
C ASN A 168 4.87 -12.12 -31.29
N THR A 169 3.70 -12.74 -31.35
CA THR A 169 3.49 -14.06 -31.96
C THR A 169 2.37 -14.02 -33.00
N ASN A 170 2.27 -15.06 -33.84
CA ASN A 170 1.28 -15.20 -34.90
C ASN A 170 -0.15 -14.81 -34.41
N LYS A 171 -0.90 -14.05 -35.22
CA LYS A 171 -2.10 -13.30 -34.79
C LYS A 171 -3.11 -14.15 -34.01
N GLN A 172 -3.35 -15.39 -34.43
CA GLN A 172 -4.35 -16.27 -33.79
C GLN A 172 -3.87 -16.86 -32.45
N LYS A 173 -2.61 -17.31 -32.38
CA LYS A 173 -2.03 -17.88 -31.14
C LYS A 173 -1.92 -16.81 -30.05
N ALA A 174 -1.56 -15.58 -30.43
CA ALA A 174 -1.50 -14.44 -29.53
C ALA A 174 -2.87 -14.10 -28.91
N LEU A 175 -3.96 -14.15 -29.70
CA LEU A 175 -5.31 -13.89 -29.22
C LEU A 175 -5.77 -14.94 -28.18
N ASN A 176 -5.51 -16.21 -28.45
CA ASN A 176 -5.83 -17.29 -27.51
C ASN A 176 -5.04 -17.13 -26.20
N GLU A 177 -3.74 -16.79 -26.27
CA GLU A 177 -2.92 -16.55 -25.07
C GLU A 177 -3.41 -15.37 -24.20
N ILE A 178 -4.02 -14.34 -24.80
CA ILE A 178 -4.57 -13.19 -24.08
C ILE A 178 -5.91 -13.54 -23.43
N THR A 179 -6.80 -14.17 -24.20
CA THR A 179 -8.20 -14.42 -23.79
C THR A 179 -8.34 -15.44 -22.67
N VAL A 180 -7.37 -16.36 -22.52
CA VAL A 180 -7.29 -17.28 -21.36
C VAL A 180 -7.31 -16.55 -20.01
N TRP A 181 -6.87 -15.29 -19.97
CA TRP A 181 -6.87 -14.49 -18.73
C TRP A 181 -8.16 -13.71 -18.51
N ASP A 182 -9.05 -13.59 -19.49
CA ASP A 182 -10.19 -12.67 -19.42
C ASP A 182 -11.24 -13.15 -18.41
N GLU A 183 -11.53 -14.44 -18.35
CA GLU A 183 -12.45 -15.02 -17.36
C GLU A 183 -11.96 -14.83 -15.91
N PRO A 184 -10.78 -15.35 -15.51
CA PRO A 184 -10.31 -15.19 -14.13
C PRO A 184 -10.10 -13.71 -13.74
N LEU A 185 -9.68 -12.86 -14.70
CA LEU A 185 -9.54 -11.42 -14.47
C LEU A 185 -10.91 -10.75 -14.28
N SER A 186 -11.93 -11.18 -15.02
CA SER A 186 -13.30 -10.65 -14.89
C SER A 186 -13.95 -11.04 -13.57
N ASP A 187 -13.76 -12.27 -13.11
CA ASP A 187 -14.31 -12.74 -11.83
C ASP A 187 -13.64 -12.04 -10.65
N THR A 188 -12.30 -12.00 -10.67
CA THR A 188 -11.53 -11.32 -9.62
C THR A 188 -11.77 -9.81 -9.66
N GLY A 189 -11.89 -9.22 -10.86
CA GLY A 189 -12.21 -7.82 -11.06
C GLY A 189 -13.59 -7.47 -10.51
N HIS A 190 -14.62 -8.27 -10.82
CA HIS A 190 -15.95 -8.11 -10.26
C HIS A 190 -15.94 -8.11 -8.73
N ARG A 191 -15.26 -9.08 -8.12
CA ARG A 191 -15.11 -9.16 -6.66
C ARG A 191 -14.42 -7.92 -6.08
N LEU A 192 -13.32 -7.47 -6.68
CA LEU A 192 -12.61 -6.28 -6.23
C LEU A 192 -13.49 -5.03 -6.30
N TRP A 193 -14.28 -4.89 -7.37
CA TRP A 193 -15.24 -3.79 -7.51
C TRP A 193 -16.33 -3.81 -6.44
N LYS A 194 -16.87 -5.00 -6.11
CA LYS A 194 -17.86 -5.16 -5.05
C LYS A 194 -17.30 -4.69 -3.70
N LEU A 195 -16.12 -5.18 -3.32
CA LEU A 195 -15.45 -4.79 -2.08
C LEU A 195 -15.17 -3.28 -2.04
N ARG A 196 -14.67 -2.69 -3.13
CA ARG A 196 -14.44 -1.24 -3.21
C ARG A 196 -15.72 -0.45 -3.03
N LYS A 197 -16.82 -0.87 -3.66
CA LYS A 197 -18.11 -0.19 -3.55
C LYS A 197 -18.60 -0.16 -2.11
N GLU A 198 -18.60 -1.31 -1.44
CA GLU A 198 -19.03 -1.44 -0.04
C GLU A 198 -18.19 -0.53 0.88
N MET A 199 -16.86 -0.59 0.77
CA MET A 199 -15.97 0.24 1.61
C MET A 199 -16.02 1.73 1.27
N LEU A 200 -16.28 2.10 0.01
CA LEU A 200 -16.45 3.50 -0.38
C LEU A 200 -17.75 4.09 0.17
N TYR A 201 -18.83 3.31 0.28
CA TYR A 201 -20.05 3.78 0.94
C TYR A 201 -19.79 4.10 2.41
N GLU A 202 -19.17 3.17 3.14
CA GLU A 202 -18.81 3.40 4.55
C GLU A 202 -17.88 4.61 4.71
N TYR A 203 -16.90 4.76 3.80
CA TYR A 203 -16.01 5.92 3.79
C TYR A 203 -16.77 7.24 3.57
N CYS A 204 -17.73 7.28 2.64
CA CYS A 204 -18.51 8.48 2.37
C CYS A 204 -19.36 8.90 3.58
N GLU A 205 -20.02 7.94 4.23
CA GLU A 205 -20.78 8.20 5.45
C GLU A 205 -19.90 8.77 6.57
N ARG A 206 -18.71 8.18 6.77
CA ARG A 206 -17.73 8.67 7.75
C ARG A 206 -17.19 10.05 7.40
N LEU A 207 -16.90 10.29 6.12
CA LEU A 207 -16.40 11.58 5.64
C LEU A 207 -17.41 12.69 5.88
N GLU A 208 -18.68 12.45 5.57
CA GLU A 208 -19.76 13.41 5.79
C GLU A 208 -19.94 13.73 7.27
N LEU A 209 -19.95 12.69 8.13
CA LEU A 209 -20.05 12.85 9.58
C LEU A 209 -18.90 13.70 10.14
N ILE A 210 -17.66 13.39 9.77
CA ILE A 210 -16.46 14.08 10.27
C ILE A 210 -16.39 15.51 9.70
N SER A 211 -16.71 15.71 8.42
CA SER A 211 -16.72 17.04 7.80
C SER A 211 -17.64 17.99 8.56
N ARG A 212 -18.87 17.56 8.85
CA ARG A 212 -19.85 18.37 9.59
C ARG A 212 -19.43 18.67 11.03
N GLN A 213 -18.65 17.79 11.66
CA GLN A 213 -18.10 18.01 13.00
C GLN A 213 -16.95 19.01 12.99
N TYR A 214 -16.13 19.01 11.93
CA TYR A 214 -14.99 19.91 11.78
C TYR A 214 -15.43 21.33 11.40
N ASP A 215 -16.29 21.44 10.38
CA ASP A 215 -16.84 22.70 9.92
C ASP A 215 -18.23 22.48 9.29
N LYS A 216 -19.25 23.16 9.82
CA LYS A 216 -20.65 23.01 9.38
C LYS A 216 -20.92 23.67 8.04
N GLU A 217 -20.09 24.61 7.60
CA GLU A 217 -20.25 25.30 6.32
C GLU A 217 -19.65 24.47 5.17
N ILE A 218 -18.73 23.55 5.48
CA ILE A 218 -18.06 22.71 4.49
C ILE A 218 -18.88 21.44 4.23
N THR A 219 -19.37 21.31 3.00
CA THR A 219 -19.97 20.07 2.50
C THR A 219 -18.97 19.31 1.63
N LEU A 220 -18.42 18.21 2.16
CA LEU A 220 -17.58 17.28 1.40
C LEU A 220 -18.41 16.11 0.89
N SER A 221 -18.29 15.80 -0.39
CA SER A 221 -18.85 14.59 -1.00
C SER A 221 -17.84 13.91 -1.90
N LEU A 222 -17.91 12.58 -1.96
CA LEU A 222 -17.06 11.77 -2.83
C LEU A 222 -17.94 11.01 -3.83
N LEU A 223 -17.71 11.28 -5.11
CA LEU A 223 -18.41 10.60 -6.21
C LEU A 223 -17.58 9.43 -6.71
N PHE A 224 -18.24 8.28 -6.86
CA PHE A 224 -17.63 7.07 -7.40
C PHE A 224 -18.65 6.26 -8.20
N GLU A 225 -18.14 5.36 -9.06
CA GLU A 225 -18.98 4.49 -9.87
C GLU A 225 -19.74 3.48 -8.99
N LYS A 226 -21.08 3.55 -9.04
CA LYS A 226 -21.97 2.70 -8.23
C LYS A 226 -22.29 1.37 -8.92
N LYS A 227 -22.13 1.31 -10.25
CA LYS A 227 -22.38 0.09 -11.04
C LYS A 227 -21.17 -0.82 -10.95
N VAL A 228 -21.40 -2.01 -10.40
CA VAL A 228 -20.41 -3.08 -10.38
C VAL A 228 -20.63 -3.93 -11.64
N PRO A 229 -19.68 -3.98 -12.59
CA PRO A 229 -19.83 -4.84 -13.75
C PRO A 229 -19.85 -6.31 -13.31
N THR A 230 -20.85 -7.06 -13.73
CA THR A 230 -20.86 -8.52 -13.56
C THR A 230 -19.72 -9.13 -14.39
N PRO A 231 -19.24 -10.35 -14.09
CA PRO A 231 -18.15 -10.94 -14.88
C PRO A 231 -18.42 -10.98 -16.39
N PRO A 232 -19.63 -11.32 -16.89
CA PRO A 232 -19.92 -11.23 -18.33
C PRO A 232 -19.82 -9.81 -18.90
N ILE A 233 -20.27 -8.79 -18.16
CA ILE A 233 -20.15 -7.39 -18.58
C ILE A 233 -18.68 -6.96 -18.60
N TYR A 234 -17.92 -7.33 -17.57
CA TYR A 234 -16.49 -7.06 -17.49
C TYR A 234 -15.74 -7.69 -18.66
N ARG A 235 -16.02 -8.95 -19.00
CA ARG A 235 -15.44 -9.61 -20.19
C ARG A 235 -15.76 -8.86 -21.48
N LYS A 236 -16.99 -8.39 -21.65
CA LYS A 236 -17.35 -7.53 -22.79
C LYS A 236 -16.53 -6.24 -22.83
N MET A 237 -16.24 -5.63 -21.67
CA MET A 237 -15.38 -4.45 -21.59
C MET A 237 -13.94 -4.77 -22.03
N LEU A 238 -13.36 -5.90 -21.57
CA LEU A 238 -12.02 -6.36 -21.98
C LEU A 238 -11.94 -6.66 -23.49
N ASN A 239 -12.97 -7.29 -24.04
CA ASN A 239 -13.04 -7.57 -25.48
C ASN A 239 -13.14 -6.28 -26.30
N LYS A 240 -13.90 -5.30 -25.81
CA LYS A 240 -14.03 -3.99 -26.47
C LYS A 240 -12.72 -3.20 -26.45
N SER A 241 -11.92 -3.31 -25.40
CA SER A 241 -10.61 -2.64 -25.31
C SER A 241 -9.48 -3.39 -26.02
N LEU A 242 -9.65 -4.67 -26.35
CA LEU A 242 -8.58 -5.55 -26.83
C LEU A 242 -7.75 -4.99 -28.00
N GLN A 243 -8.39 -4.39 -29.00
CA GLN A 243 -7.68 -3.75 -30.13
C GLN A 243 -6.72 -2.66 -29.66
N LYS A 244 -7.22 -1.75 -28.79
CA LYS A 244 -6.41 -0.71 -28.17
C LYS A 244 -5.30 -1.30 -27.30
N ASP A 245 -5.64 -2.29 -26.46
CA ASP A 245 -4.72 -2.92 -25.52
C ASP A 245 -3.53 -3.58 -26.24
N ARG A 246 -3.76 -4.15 -27.44
CA ARG A 246 -2.70 -4.73 -28.28
C ARG A 246 -1.75 -3.68 -28.84
N ILE A 247 -2.28 -2.52 -29.25
CA ILE A 247 -1.46 -1.41 -29.77
C ILE A 247 -0.58 -0.85 -28.65
N ILE A 248 -1.15 -0.59 -27.47
CA ILE A 248 -0.42 -0.02 -26.33
C ILE A 248 0.33 -1.08 -25.49
N LYS A 249 0.15 -2.37 -25.81
CA LYS A 249 0.71 -3.54 -25.11
C LYS A 249 0.42 -3.55 -23.59
N HIS A 250 -0.76 -3.08 -23.22
CA HIS A 250 -1.21 -2.91 -21.84
C HIS A 250 -2.74 -2.84 -21.79
N THR A 251 -3.33 -3.43 -20.74
CA THR A 251 -4.77 -3.37 -20.42
C THR A 251 -5.11 -2.12 -19.61
#